data_AF-A0A2N2S5V5-F1
#
_entry.id   AF-A0A2N2S5V5-F1
#
_cell.length_a   1.000
_cell.length_b   1.000
_cell.length_c   1.000
_cell.angle_alpha   90.00
_cell.angle_beta   90.00
_cell.angle_gamma   90.00
#
_symmetry.space_group_name_H-M   'P 1'
#
loop_
_entity.id
_entity.type
_entity.pdbx_description
1 polymer ?
#
loop_
_entity_poly.entity_id
_entity_poly.type
_entity_poly.pdbx_seq_one_letter_code
_entity_poly.pdbx_strand_id
1 'polypeptide(L)' 'NLAAGGTGVAQPLTARDLEIASTVGKTLKQEGLFLVGLDVIGDYLTEINVTSPTGMVEIANQTTCKPAQLFLDALT' A
#
# COMPACT_ATOMS: atom_id res chain seq x y z
N ASN A 1 10.43 -7.24 5.03
CA ASN A 1 10.73 -8.67 4.77
C ASN A 1 11.10 -9.01 3.33
N LEU A 2 10.52 -8.38 2.30
CA LEU A 2 10.82 -8.69 0.89
C LEU A 2 12.29 -8.41 0.51
N ALA A 3 12.83 -7.26 0.94
CA ALA A 3 14.23 -6.90 0.69
C ALA A 3 15.26 -7.85 1.36
N ALA A 4 14.83 -8.65 2.34
CA ALA A 4 15.66 -9.64 3.03
C ALA A 4 15.45 -11.08 2.52
N GLY A 5 14.84 -11.25 1.33
CA GLY A 5 14.60 -12.55 0.71
C GLY A 5 13.24 -13.19 1.04
N GLY A 6 12.32 -12.46 1.67
CA GLY A 6 10.95 -12.92 1.87
C GLY A 6 10.19 -13.03 0.54
N THR A 7 9.34 -14.05 0.40
CA THR A 7 8.44 -14.19 -0.75
C THR A 7 7.21 -13.31 -0.56
N GLY A 8 6.94 -12.42 -1.50
CA GLY A 8 5.72 -11.61 -1.52
C GLY A 8 4.59 -12.35 -2.20
N VAL A 9 3.48 -12.51 -1.49
CA VAL A 9 2.23 -13.05 -2.05
C VAL A 9 1.18 -11.95 -2.02
N ALA A 10 0.65 -11.59 -3.18
CA ALA A 10 -0.46 -10.64 -3.26
C ALA A 10 -1.71 -11.25 -2.62
N GLN A 11 -2.39 -10.47 -1.78
CA GLN A 11 -3.57 -10.90 -1.04
C GLN A 11 -4.64 -9.79 -1.06
N PRO A 12 -5.93 -10.13 -0.96
CA PRO A 12 -6.97 -9.15 -0.72
C PRO A 12 -6.75 -8.43 0.62
N LEU A 13 -7.11 -7.15 0.67
CA LEU A 13 -7.12 -6.38 1.91
C LEU A 13 -8.24 -6.88 2.84
N THR A 14 -7.92 -7.03 4.12
CA THR A 14 -8.91 -7.29 5.16
C THR A 14 -9.68 -6.03 5.53
N ALA A 15 -10.76 -6.17 6.31
CA ALA A 15 -11.49 -5.03 6.85
C ALA A 15 -10.59 -4.12 7.71
N ARG A 16 -9.65 -4.73 8.45
CA ARG A 16 -8.70 -3.99 9.28
C ARG A 16 -7.70 -3.20 8.45
N ASP A 17 -7.18 -3.79 7.37
CA ASP A 17 -6.28 -3.09 6.44
C ASP A 17 -6.96 -1.86 5.83
N LEU A 18 -8.22 -2.00 5.44
CA LEU A 18 -9.02 -0.90 4.88
C LEU A 18 -9.29 0.20 5.92
N GLU A 19 -9.56 -0.15 7.17
CA GLU A 19 -9.72 0.81 8.26
C GLU A 19 -8.43 1.61 8.51
N ILE A 20 -7.29 0.92 8.58
CA ILE A 20 -5.97 1.55 8.74
C ILE A 20 -5.69 2.49 7.55
N ALA A 21 -5.84 2.00 6.33
CA ALA A 21 -5.55 2.76 5.11
C ALA A 21 -6.43 4.00 4.97
N SER A 22 -7.73 3.89 5.25
CA SER A 22 -8.65 5.03 5.19
C SER A 22 -8.39 6.08 6.28
N THR A 23 -8.06 5.64 7.49
CA THR A 23 -7.76 6.53 8.62
C THR A 23 -6.47 7.30 8.35
N VAL A 24 -5.40 6.60 8.01
CA VAL A 24 -4.08 7.19 7.80
C VAL A 24 -4.04 8.00 6.51
N GLY A 25 -4.62 7.48 5.42
CA GLY A 25 -4.63 8.12 4.11
C GLY A 25 -5.29 9.50 4.12
N LYS A 26 -6.31 9.72 4.97
CA LYS A 26 -6.95 11.03 5.14
C LYS A 26 -5.94 12.09 5.59
N THR A 27 -5.13 11.78 6.61
CA THR A 27 -4.13 12.70 7.16
C THR A 27 -2.98 12.89 6.17
N LEU A 28 -2.44 11.81 5.62
CA LEU A 28 -1.30 11.90 4.69
C LEU A 28 -1.62 12.70 3.42
N LYS A 29 -2.85 12.60 2.91
CA LYS A 29 -3.31 13.43 1.80
C LYS A 29 -3.31 14.93 2.14
N GLN A 30 -3.67 15.31 3.36
CA GLN A 30 -3.64 16.72 3.80
C GLN A 30 -2.21 17.27 3.85
N GLU A 31 -1.24 16.40 4.12
CA GLU A 31 0.20 16.71 4.12
C GLU A 31 0.84 16.63 2.71
N GLY A 32 0.05 16.41 1.65
CA GLY A 32 0.55 16.31 0.28
C GLY A 32 1.26 15.00 -0.05
N LEU A 33 1.13 13.97 0.79
CA LEU A 33 1.70 12.64 0.58
C LEU A 33 0.71 11.76 -0.16
N PHE A 34 0.79 11.76 -1.49
CA PHE A 34 -0.18 11.07 -2.35
C PHE A 34 0.13 9.60 -2.62
N LEU A 35 1.42 9.20 -2.55
CA LEU A 35 1.86 7.82 -2.72
C LEU A 35 2.66 7.39 -1.51
N VAL A 36 2.11 6.45 -0.73
CA VAL A 36 2.71 5.93 0.51
C VAL A 36 2.54 4.42 0.58
N GLY A 37 3.48 3.74 1.23
CA GLY A 37 3.37 2.33 1.60
C GLY A 37 3.02 2.20 3.08
N LEU A 38 2.08 1.32 3.41
CA LEU A 38 1.72 1.00 4.78
C LEU A 38 2.13 -0.43 5.10
N ASP A 39 2.97 -0.58 6.11
CA ASP A 39 3.40 -1.90 6.58
C ASP A 39 2.56 -2.29 7.78
N VAL A 40 1.82 -3.39 7.64
CA VAL A 40 0.90 -3.91 8.65
C VAL A 40 1.33 -5.33 9.03
N ILE A 41 1.39 -5.59 10.34
CA ILE A 41 1.64 -6.93 10.90
C ILE A 41 0.49 -7.27 11.85
N GLY A 42 -0.30 -8.28 11.50
CA GLY A 42 -1.56 -8.57 12.20
C GLY A 42 -2.51 -7.39 12.05
N ASP A 43 -2.98 -6.83 13.17
CA ASP A 43 -3.94 -5.71 13.19
C ASP A 43 -3.29 -4.33 13.39
N TYR A 44 -1.95 -4.27 13.35
CA TYR A 44 -1.17 -3.11 13.75
C TYR A 44 -0.35 -2.55 12.59
N LEU A 45 -0.48 -1.24 12.39
CA LEU A 45 0.42 -0.47 11.52
C LEU A 45 1.78 -0.34 12.20
N THR A 46 2.84 -0.74 11.53
CA THR A 46 4.21 -0.71 12.06
C THR A 46 5.09 0.35 11.42
N GLU A 47 4.88 0.66 10.14
CA GLU A 47 5.69 1.64 9.40
C GLU A 47 4.88 2.33 8.30
N ILE A 48 5.24 3.58 7.99
CA ILE A 48 4.70 4.37 6.87
C ILE A 48 5.88 4.81 5.98
N ASN A 49 5.91 4.28 4.76
CA ASN A 49 6.94 4.56 3.76
C ASN A 49 6.51 5.69 2.82
N VAL A 50 7.14 6.87 2.95
CA VAL A 50 6.71 8.10 2.25
C VAL A 50 7.63 8.54 1.10
N THR A 51 8.79 7.92 0.92
CA THR A 51 9.79 8.37 -0.07
C THR A 51 9.69 7.59 -1.39
N SER A 52 9.78 6.27 -1.33
CA SER A 52 9.79 5.41 -2.52
C SER A 52 9.14 4.05 -2.21
N PRO A 53 7.83 4.01 -1.90
CA PRO A 53 7.15 2.76 -1.60
C PRO A 53 7.13 1.82 -2.80
N THR A 54 7.20 0.51 -2.54
CA THR A 54 7.27 -0.55 -3.56
C THR A 54 6.05 -1.48 -3.48
N GLY A 55 6.01 -2.58 -4.26
CA GLY A 55 4.94 -3.59 -4.19
C GLY A 55 3.93 -3.57 -5.34
N MET A 56 3.84 -2.47 -6.10
CA MET A 56 2.88 -2.37 -7.21
C MET A 56 3.17 -3.39 -8.34
N VAL A 57 4.45 -3.62 -8.64
CA VAL A 57 4.86 -4.57 -9.69
C VAL A 57 4.54 -6.00 -9.28
N GLU A 58 4.83 -6.35 -8.03
CA GLU A 58 4.54 -7.66 -7.47
C GLU A 58 3.05 -7.97 -7.47
N ILE A 59 2.21 -7.00 -7.07
CA ILE A 59 0.74 -7.14 -7.12
C ILE A 59 0.25 -7.31 -8.56
N ALA A 60 0.75 -6.50 -9.50
CA ALA A 60 0.37 -6.58 -10.91
C ALA A 60 0.79 -7.90 -11.57
N ASN A 61 1.92 -8.48 -11.16
CA ASN A 61 2.39 -9.76 -11.69
C ASN A 61 1.60 -10.97 -11.17
N GLN A 62 0.98 -10.84 -9.99
CA GLN A 62 0.29 -11.94 -9.31
C GLN A 62 -1.24 -11.89 -9.43
N THR A 63 -1.79 -10.75 -9.86
CA THR A 63 -3.24 -10.50 -9.87
C THR A 63 -3.66 -9.76 -11.13
N THR A 64 -4.97 -9.61 -11.35
CA THR A 64 -5.52 -8.75 -12.43
C THR A 64 -5.54 -7.27 -12.05
N CYS A 65 -5.14 -6.91 -10.82
CA CYS A 65 -5.10 -5.52 -10.37
C CYS A 65 -4.02 -4.75 -11.14
N LYS A 66 -4.30 -3.47 -11.45
CA LYS A 66 -3.35 -2.55 -12.07
C LYS A 66 -3.07 -1.37 -11.13
N PRO A 67 -2.27 -1.55 -10.05
CA PRO A 67 -2.12 -0.54 -9.00
C PRO A 67 -1.63 0.81 -9.51
N ALA A 68 -0.69 0.80 -10.46
CA ALA A 68 -0.17 2.03 -11.07
C ALA A 68 -1.25 2.82 -11.82
N GLN A 69 -2.14 2.13 -12.55
CA GLN A 69 -3.26 2.78 -13.24
C GLN A 69 -4.26 3.35 -12.23
N LEU A 70 -4.65 2.56 -11.23
CA LEU A 70 -5.57 2.99 -10.17
C LEU A 70 -5.04 4.23 -9.43
N PHE A 71 -3.73 4.28 -9.18
CA PHE A 71 -3.10 5.44 -8.57
C PHE A 71 -3.18 6.68 -9.46
N LEU A 72 -2.84 6.55 -10.75
CA LEU A 72 -2.92 7.66 -11.70
C LEU A 72 -4.36 8.17 -11.86
N ASP A 73 -5.34 7.27 -11.97
CA ASP A 73 -6.77 7.61 -12.07
C ASP A 73 -7.25 8.37 -10.82
N ALA A 74 -6.69 8.08 -9.65
CA ALA A 74 -7.04 8.77 -8.40
C ALA A 74 -6.43 10.17 -8.26
N LEU A 75 -5.45 10.53 -9.11
CA LEU A 75 -4.84 11.85 -9.16
C LEU A 75 -5.50 12.80 -10.16
N THR A 76 -6.33 12.27 -11.06
CA THR A 76 -7.07 13.03 -12.08
C THR A 76 -8.49 13.32 -11.65
#